data_AF-A0A519IL15-F1
#
_entry.id   AF-A0A519IL15-F1
#
_cell.length_a   1.000
_cell.length_b   1.000
_cell.length_c   1.000
_cell.angle_alpha   90.00
_cell.angle_beta   90.00
_cell.angle_gamma   90.00
#
_symmetry.space_group_name_H-M   'P 1'
#
loop_
_entity.id
_entity.type
_entity.pdbx_description
1 polymer ?
#
loop_
_entity_poly.entity_id
_entity_poly.type
_entity_poly.pdbx_seq_one_letter_code
_entity_poly.pdbx_strand_id
1 'polypeptide(L)'
;MWSSPLFWIVVAVAVFWALGAYNRLMRLRSAVVQAFGSFDAHMVRMVALLGEFGAAHPAQENAISGMEQEMAALQGATTQLSASLAVARARPLRPNAIAALGAARDVLHTCWQKAAPKAHVTTVDPVPTEDAALQATAVAASAWQTRWDEHVQQNDQAIRVFNDAVAHYNEAIAQFPANLLAWVFGFRAARAL
;
A
#
# COMPACT_ATOMS: atom_id res chain seq x y z
N MET A 1 -26.52 -47.58 -22.21
CA MET A 1 -25.13 -47.30 -21.77
C MET A 1 -25.04 -46.16 -20.73
N TRP A 2 -26.13 -45.46 -20.41
CA TRP A 2 -26.12 -44.23 -19.59
C TRP A 2 -26.40 -44.48 -18.09
N SER A 3 -26.49 -45.75 -17.66
CA SER A 3 -26.78 -46.14 -16.28
C SER A 3 -25.63 -46.94 -15.66
N SER A 4 -24.40 -46.77 -16.14
CA SER A 4 -23.25 -47.40 -15.50
C SER A 4 -22.99 -46.71 -14.16
N PRO A 5 -23.02 -47.42 -13.01
CA PRO A 5 -22.74 -46.83 -11.71
C PRO A 5 -21.35 -46.18 -11.66
N LEU A 6 -20.40 -46.66 -12.47
CA LEU A 6 -19.07 -46.04 -12.62
C LEU A 6 -19.13 -44.61 -13.15
N PHE A 7 -20.03 -44.31 -14.09
CA PHE A 7 -20.20 -42.95 -14.60
C PHE A 7 -20.63 -42.00 -13.48
N TRP A 8 -21.62 -42.40 -12.68
CA TRP A 8 -22.10 -41.60 -11.56
C TRP A 8 -21.06 -41.45 -10.43
N ILE A 9 -20.22 -42.46 -10.18
CA ILE A 9 -19.10 -42.34 -9.24
C ILE A 9 -18.10 -41.29 -9.73
N VAL A 10 -17.69 -41.33 -11.00
CA VAL A 10 -16.76 -40.33 -11.55
C VAL A 10 -17.35 -38.92 -11.47
N VAL A 11 -18.63 -38.76 -11.79
CA VAL A 11 -19.33 -37.47 -11.67
C VAL A 11 -19.35 -36.99 -10.22
N ALA A 12 -19.71 -37.85 -9.26
CA ALA A 12 -19.74 -37.49 -7.84
C ALA A 12 -18.36 -37.05 -7.33
N VAL A 13 -17.30 -37.78 -7.71
CA VAL A 13 -15.91 -37.42 -7.39
C VAL A 13 -15.57 -36.05 -8.01
N ALA A 14 -15.87 -35.84 -9.30
CA ALA A 14 -15.60 -34.57 -9.96
C ALA A 14 -16.31 -33.38 -9.31
N VAL A 15 -17.57 -33.54 -8.89
CA VAL A 15 -18.35 -32.49 -8.21
C VAL A 15 -17.79 -32.18 -6.82
N PHE A 16 -17.54 -33.21 -6.00
CA PHE A 16 -16.96 -33.02 -4.67
C PHE A 16 -15.57 -32.36 -4.75
N TRP A 17 -14.80 -32.77 -5.76
CA TRP A 17 -13.49 -32.21 -6.06
C TRP A 17 -13.61 -30.72 -6.43
N ALA A 18 -14.52 -30.36 -7.35
CA ALA A 18 -14.75 -28.98 -7.77
C ALA A 18 -15.20 -28.08 -6.61
N LEU A 19 -16.09 -28.59 -5.73
CA LEU A 19 -16.51 -27.91 -4.51
C LEU A 19 -15.31 -27.62 -3.58
N GLY A 20 -14.42 -28.58 -3.40
CA GLY A 20 -13.20 -28.42 -2.61
C GLY A 20 -12.28 -27.32 -3.13
N ALA A 21 -12.02 -27.29 -4.44
CA ALA A 21 -11.20 -26.24 -5.05
C ALA A 21 -11.86 -24.86 -5.02
N TYR A 22 -13.16 -24.79 -5.25
CA TYR A 22 -13.91 -23.54 -5.13
C TYR A 22 -13.78 -22.96 -3.72
N ASN A 23 -13.95 -23.80 -2.68
CA ASN A 23 -13.83 -23.37 -1.30
C ASN A 23 -12.39 -22.90 -0.98
N ARG A 24 -11.37 -23.61 -1.46
CA ARG A 24 -9.96 -23.18 -1.34
C ARG A 24 -9.72 -21.83 -2.01
N LEU A 25 -10.25 -21.61 -3.22
CA LEU A 25 -10.06 -20.38 -3.97
C LEU A 25 -10.76 -19.20 -3.30
N MET A 26 -11.97 -19.39 -2.78
CA MET A 26 -12.68 -18.37 -2.01
C MET A 26 -11.92 -17.99 -0.74
N ARG A 27 -11.31 -18.97 -0.05
CA ARG A 27 -10.44 -18.71 1.12
C ARG A 27 -9.20 -17.90 0.75
N LEU A 28 -8.56 -18.19 -0.38
CA LEU A 28 -7.41 -17.40 -0.85
C LEU A 28 -7.83 -15.98 -1.24
N ARG A 29 -8.98 -15.85 -1.90
CA ARG A 29 -9.55 -14.54 -2.22
C ARG A 29 -9.83 -13.72 -0.97
N SER A 30 -10.41 -14.32 0.07
CA SER A 30 -10.60 -13.64 1.35
C SER A 30 -9.27 -13.27 2.02
N ALA A 31 -8.25 -14.12 1.92
CA ALA A 31 -6.91 -13.83 2.46
C ALA A 31 -6.27 -12.61 1.76
N VAL A 32 -6.37 -12.49 0.43
CA VAL A 32 -5.90 -11.31 -0.32
C VAL A 32 -6.63 -10.04 0.12
N VAL A 33 -7.96 -10.10 0.25
CA VAL A 33 -8.76 -8.94 0.70
C VAL A 33 -8.41 -8.55 2.13
N GLN A 34 -8.20 -9.51 3.03
CA GLN A 34 -7.81 -9.27 4.41
C GLN A 34 -6.40 -8.66 4.50
N ALA A 35 -5.44 -9.18 3.73
CA ALA A 35 -4.10 -8.64 3.65
C ALA A 35 -4.12 -7.19 3.12
N PHE A 36 -4.91 -6.91 2.08
CA PHE A 36 -5.12 -5.56 1.59
C PHE A 36 -5.71 -4.63 2.66
N GLY A 37 -6.70 -5.10 3.43
CA GLY A 37 -7.28 -4.33 4.54
C GLY A 37 -6.26 -3.96 5.62
N SER A 38 -5.27 -4.83 5.90
CA SER A 38 -4.19 -4.50 6.83
C SER A 38 -3.28 -3.39 6.29
N PHE A 39 -2.85 -3.50 5.03
CA PHE A 39 -2.05 -2.49 4.33
C PHE A 39 -2.78 -1.14 4.26
N ASP A 40 -4.06 -1.16 3.93
CA ASP A 40 -4.92 0.00 3.87
C ASP A 40 -4.96 0.78 5.20
N ALA A 41 -5.05 0.06 6.32
CA ALA A 41 -5.03 0.69 7.64
C ALA A 41 -3.69 1.40 7.95
N HIS A 42 -2.55 0.82 7.53
CA HIS A 42 -1.25 1.49 7.67
C HIS A 42 -1.14 2.73 6.78
N MET A 43 -1.71 2.68 5.57
CA MET A 43 -1.73 3.83 4.67
C MET A 43 -2.59 4.98 5.16
N VAL A 44 -3.75 4.70 5.77
CA VAL A 44 -4.56 5.74 6.43
C VAL A 44 -3.79 6.40 7.57
N ARG A 45 -3.07 5.61 8.38
CA ARG A 45 -2.23 6.16 9.46
C ARG A 45 -1.12 7.06 8.91
N MET A 46 -0.49 6.66 7.81
CA MET A 46 0.51 7.50 7.13
C MET A 46 -0.13 8.81 6.66
N VAL A 47 -1.27 8.79 5.96
CA VAL A 47 -1.99 10.00 5.52
C VAL A 47 -2.33 10.93 6.70
N ALA A 48 -2.70 10.38 7.87
CA ALA A 48 -2.94 11.17 9.07
C ALA A 48 -1.67 11.89 9.56
N LEU A 49 -0.50 11.23 9.55
CA LEU A 49 0.79 11.84 9.88
C LEU A 49 1.12 13.02 8.96
N LEU A 50 0.84 12.92 7.65
CA LEU A 50 1.05 14.04 6.73
C LEU A 50 0.10 15.21 7.02
N GLY A 51 -1.12 14.92 7.48
CA GLY A 51 -2.06 15.94 7.97
C GLY A 51 -1.53 16.67 9.21
N GLU A 52 -0.97 15.93 10.18
CA GLU A 52 -0.31 16.51 11.36
C GLU A 52 0.89 17.39 10.96
N PHE A 53 1.71 16.92 10.01
CA PHE A 53 2.88 17.64 9.51
C PHE A 53 2.49 18.96 8.83
N GLY A 54 1.46 18.95 7.98
CA GLY A 54 0.95 20.17 7.33
C GLY A 54 0.37 21.17 8.33
N ALA A 55 -0.31 20.71 9.37
CA ALA A 55 -0.83 21.58 10.44
C ALA A 55 0.28 22.21 11.30
N ALA A 56 1.42 21.53 11.45
CA ALA A 56 2.59 22.03 12.18
C ALA A 56 3.39 23.08 11.40
N HIS A 57 3.21 23.15 10.07
CA HIS A 57 3.86 24.13 9.19
C HIS A 57 2.80 24.98 8.45
N PRO A 58 1.97 25.75 9.18
CA PRO A 58 1.03 26.67 8.54
C PRO A 58 1.85 27.63 7.67
N ALA A 59 1.40 27.89 6.44
CA ALA A 59 2.06 28.73 5.44
C ALA A 59 2.73 29.92 6.13
N GLN A 60 4.05 29.84 6.30
CA GLN A 60 4.81 30.86 6.99
C GLN A 60 4.69 32.10 6.11
N GLU A 61 4.01 33.14 6.59
CA GLU A 61 3.64 34.37 5.86
C GLU A 61 4.84 35.18 5.31
N ASN A 62 6.07 34.65 5.47
CA ASN A 62 7.34 35.17 4.96
C ASN A 62 8.14 34.13 4.14
N ALA A 63 7.49 33.11 3.56
CA ALA A 63 8.16 31.95 2.98
C ALA A 63 8.98 32.27 1.71
N ILE A 64 10.22 31.78 1.74
CA ILE A 64 11.02 31.45 0.56
C ILE A 64 10.12 30.62 -0.38
N SER A 65 9.86 31.12 -1.59
CA SER A 65 8.87 30.58 -2.55
C SER A 65 8.94 29.07 -2.83
N GLY A 66 10.06 28.41 -2.54
CA GLY A 66 10.24 26.96 -2.71
C GLY A 66 9.47 26.09 -1.70
N MET A 67 9.37 26.50 -0.44
CA MET A 67 8.77 25.66 0.62
C MET A 67 7.24 25.51 0.44
N GLU A 68 6.57 26.59 0.04
CA GLU A 68 5.13 26.55 -0.25
C GLU A 68 4.81 25.63 -1.43
N GLN A 69 5.63 25.66 -2.48
CA GLN A 69 5.47 24.80 -3.65
C GLN A 69 5.70 23.32 -3.30
N GLU A 70 6.71 23.02 -2.48
CA GLU A 70 6.99 21.66 -1.99
C GLU A 70 5.85 21.13 -1.12
N MET A 71 5.31 21.96 -0.21
CA MET A 71 4.18 21.59 0.63
C MET A 71 2.89 21.39 -0.18
N ALA A 72 2.61 22.26 -1.15
CA ALA A 72 1.48 22.10 -2.07
C ALA A 72 1.60 20.80 -2.89
N ALA A 73 2.81 20.46 -3.36
CA ALA A 73 3.07 19.20 -4.04
C ALA A 73 2.84 17.99 -3.12
N LEU A 74 3.27 18.05 -1.86
CA LEU A 74 3.04 17.01 -0.86
C LEU A 74 1.53 16.81 -0.59
N GLN A 75 0.77 17.89 -0.45
CA GLN A 75 -0.68 17.83 -0.25
C GLN A 75 -1.40 17.24 -1.47
N GLY A 76 -0.97 17.62 -2.68
CA GLY A 76 -1.47 17.05 -3.94
C GLY A 76 -1.20 15.54 -4.03
N ALA A 77 0.02 15.11 -3.73
CA ALA A 77 0.40 13.69 -3.70
C ALA A 77 -0.41 12.91 -2.65
N THR A 78 -0.67 13.50 -1.48
CA THR A 78 -1.48 12.88 -0.41
C THR A 78 -2.94 12.68 -0.85
N THR A 79 -3.50 13.64 -1.57
CA THR A 79 -4.86 13.57 -2.12
C THR A 79 -4.93 12.50 -3.23
N GLN A 80 -3.92 12.46 -4.11
CA GLN A 80 -3.80 11.41 -5.14
C GLN A 80 -3.69 10.01 -4.52
N LEU A 81 -2.87 9.84 -3.48
CA LEU A 81 -2.77 8.58 -2.75
C LEU A 81 -4.14 8.18 -2.18
N SER A 82 -4.81 9.08 -1.47
CA SER A 82 -6.11 8.83 -0.86
C SER A 82 -7.17 8.42 -1.89
N ALA A 83 -7.20 9.07 -3.06
CA ALA A 83 -8.09 8.72 -4.16
C ALA A 83 -7.78 7.33 -4.75
N SER A 84 -6.50 7.05 -5.04
CA SER A 84 -6.07 5.76 -5.57
C SER A 84 -6.36 4.60 -4.61
N LEU A 85 -6.25 4.87 -3.31
CA LEU A 85 -6.51 3.93 -2.24
C LEU A 85 -8.01 3.65 -2.09
N ALA A 86 -8.88 4.65 -2.25
CA ALA A 86 -10.33 4.45 -2.33
C ALA A 86 -10.73 3.56 -3.53
N VAL A 87 -10.10 3.75 -4.70
CA VAL A 87 -10.33 2.90 -5.88
C VAL A 87 -9.85 1.46 -5.65
N ALA A 88 -8.67 1.29 -5.03
CA ALA A 88 -8.11 -0.02 -4.71
C ALA A 88 -8.96 -0.78 -3.67
N ARG A 89 -9.49 -0.10 -2.63
CA ARG A 89 -10.43 -0.68 -1.66
C ARG A 89 -11.67 -1.28 -2.30
N ALA A 90 -12.25 -0.58 -3.27
CA ALA A 90 -13.47 -1.04 -3.94
C ALA A 90 -13.22 -2.33 -4.75
N ARG A 91 -12.01 -2.48 -5.32
CA ARG A 91 -11.65 -3.63 -6.18
C ARG A 91 -10.17 -4.05 -6.01
N PRO A 92 -9.79 -4.71 -4.90
CA PRO A 92 -8.40 -5.05 -4.58
C PRO A 92 -7.75 -6.01 -5.58
N LEU A 93 -8.56 -6.73 -6.36
CA LEU A 93 -8.11 -7.70 -7.36
C LEU A 93 -7.88 -7.08 -8.74
N ARG A 94 -8.08 -5.76 -8.93
CA ARG A 94 -7.87 -5.11 -10.23
C ARG A 94 -6.41 -4.66 -10.38
N PRO A 95 -5.65 -5.21 -11.36
CA PRO A 95 -4.24 -4.87 -11.55
C PRO A 95 -3.98 -3.38 -11.74
N ASN A 96 -4.86 -2.68 -12.47
CA ASN A 96 -4.70 -1.26 -12.74
C ASN A 96 -4.89 -0.39 -11.49
N ALA A 97 -5.79 -0.78 -10.58
CA ALA A 97 -6.03 -0.04 -9.34
C ALA A 97 -4.83 -0.16 -8.40
N ILE A 98 -4.27 -1.37 -8.28
CA ILE A 98 -3.06 -1.63 -7.50
C ILE A 98 -1.84 -0.94 -8.10
N ALA A 99 -1.68 -0.95 -9.44
CA ALA A 99 -0.59 -0.24 -10.10
C ALA A 99 -0.66 1.29 -9.91
N ALA A 100 -1.86 1.88 -10.00
CA ALA A 100 -2.05 3.31 -9.75
C ALA A 100 -1.75 3.68 -8.29
N LEU A 101 -2.09 2.80 -7.35
CA LEU A 101 -1.78 2.97 -5.92
C LEU A 101 -0.27 2.93 -5.66
N GLY A 102 0.44 1.96 -6.25
CA GLY A 102 1.91 1.90 -6.19
C GLY A 102 2.57 3.17 -6.73
N ALA A 103 2.14 3.63 -7.90
CA ALA A 103 2.65 4.88 -8.49
C ALA A 103 2.36 6.11 -7.61
N ALA A 104 1.16 6.22 -7.03
CA ALA A 104 0.82 7.32 -6.13
C ALA A 104 1.67 7.34 -4.86
N ARG A 105 1.99 6.16 -4.32
CA ARG A 105 2.91 6.02 -3.17
C ARG A 105 4.32 6.49 -3.52
N ASP A 106 4.85 6.08 -4.67
CA ASP A 106 6.21 6.44 -5.07
C ASP A 106 6.35 7.96 -5.30
N VAL A 107 5.31 8.58 -5.88
CA VAL A 107 5.20 10.06 -5.98
C VAL A 107 5.18 10.70 -4.59
N LEU A 108 4.39 10.16 -3.66
CA LEU A 108 4.31 10.69 -2.30
C LEU A 108 5.67 10.65 -1.59
N HIS A 109 6.39 9.53 -1.70
CA HIS A 109 7.72 9.38 -1.12
C HIS A 109 8.69 10.42 -1.69
N THR A 110 8.63 10.67 -3.01
CA THR A 110 9.45 11.68 -3.68
C THR A 110 9.11 13.10 -3.21
N CYS A 111 7.83 13.40 -3.01
CA CYS A 111 7.39 14.69 -2.47
C CYS A 111 7.82 14.87 -1.02
N TRP A 112 7.70 13.84 -0.19
CA TRP A 112 8.18 13.86 1.20
C TRP A 112 9.68 14.16 1.27
N GLN A 113 10.51 13.48 0.48
CA GLN A 113 11.96 13.73 0.46
C GLN A 113 12.36 15.17 0.10
N LYS A 114 11.51 15.88 -0.65
CA LYS A 114 11.72 17.29 -1.00
C LYS A 114 11.28 18.21 0.13
N ALA A 115 10.07 18.00 0.64
CA ALA A 115 9.43 18.84 1.66
C ALA A 115 9.90 18.56 3.10
N ALA A 116 10.49 17.39 3.36
CA ALA A 116 10.91 17.00 4.70
C ALA A 116 11.93 18.01 5.24
N PRO A 117 11.78 18.43 6.52
CA PRO A 117 12.66 19.41 7.11
C PRO A 117 14.08 18.86 7.13
N LYS A 118 14.98 19.50 6.39
CA LYS A 118 16.39 19.13 6.33
C LYS A 118 17.09 19.67 7.57
N ALA A 119 17.70 18.80 8.36
CA ALA A 119 18.64 19.23 9.39
C ALA A 119 19.83 19.90 8.68
N HIS A 120 19.82 21.24 8.62
CA HIS A 120 20.99 21.98 8.15
C HIS A 120 22.09 21.77 9.18
N VAL A 121 23.04 20.89 8.86
CA VAL A 121 24.34 20.86 9.55
C VAL A 121 25.14 22.01 8.94
N THR A 122 24.92 23.21 9.45
CA THR A 122 25.74 24.35 9.07
C THR A 122 27.09 24.19 9.77
N THR A 123 28.11 23.75 9.04
CA THR A 123 29.51 23.82 9.47
C THR A 123 29.99 25.27 9.37
N VAL A 124 29.47 26.15 10.24
CA VAL A 124 29.98 27.51 10.41
C VAL A 124 30.18 27.73 11.91
N ASP A 125 31.33 28.29 12.27
CA ASP A 125 31.83 28.44 13.64
C ASP A 125 30.78 29.00 14.63
N PRO A 126 30.73 28.49 15.87
CA PRO A 126 29.58 28.65 16.76
C PRO A 126 29.51 30.04 17.41
N VAL A 127 28.38 30.71 17.27
CA VAL A 127 27.90 31.73 18.21
C VAL A 127 27.00 31.02 19.23
N PRO A 128 27.32 31.04 20.55
CA PRO A 128 26.72 30.13 21.54
C PRO A 128 25.19 30.17 21.69
N THR A 129 24.53 31.25 21.29
CA THR A 129 23.07 31.45 21.45
C THR A 129 22.25 31.06 20.22
N GLU A 130 22.81 31.09 19.02
CA GLU A 130 22.13 30.59 17.80
C GLU A 130 22.14 29.06 17.74
N ASP A 131 23.17 28.43 18.31
CA ASP A 131 23.32 26.98 18.37
C ASP A 131 22.15 26.27 19.04
N ALA A 132 21.59 26.81 20.13
CA ALA A 132 20.51 26.15 20.85
C ALA A 132 19.19 26.12 20.06
N ALA A 133 18.86 27.21 19.35
CA ALA A 133 17.65 27.29 18.51
C ALA A 133 17.80 26.46 17.23
N LEU A 134 18.99 26.47 16.61
CA LEU A 134 19.30 25.65 15.43
C LEU A 134 19.28 24.15 15.80
N GLN A 135 19.82 23.79 16.97
CA GLN A 135 19.78 22.42 17.47
C GLN A 135 18.35 21.97 17.80
N ALA A 136 17.51 22.83 18.40
CA ALA A 136 16.11 22.51 18.66
C ALA A 136 15.30 22.26 17.37
N THR A 137 15.53 23.04 16.31
CA THR A 137 14.88 22.84 15.00
C THR A 137 15.39 21.57 14.30
N ALA A 138 16.69 21.26 14.39
CA ALA A 138 17.25 20.01 13.87
C ALA A 138 16.69 18.77 14.60
N VAL A 139 16.51 18.84 15.93
CA VAL A 139 15.88 17.77 16.71
C VAL A 139 14.43 17.57 16.28
N ALA A 140 13.66 18.65 16.15
CA ALA A 140 12.27 18.57 15.68
C ALA A 140 12.16 17.97 14.27
N ALA A 141 13.06 18.35 13.35
CA ALA A 141 13.13 17.80 12.00
C ALA A 141 13.42 16.29 12.01
N SER A 142 14.38 15.85 12.82
CA SER A 142 14.74 14.43 12.96
C SER A 142 13.61 13.59 13.56
N ALA A 143 12.78 14.16 14.44
CA ALA A 143 11.62 13.48 15.01
C ALA A 143 10.56 13.18 13.94
N TRP A 144 10.27 14.14 13.05
CA TRP A 144 9.36 13.91 11.92
C TRP A 144 9.88 12.85 10.95
N GLN A 145 11.18 12.89 10.64
CA GLN A 145 11.80 11.89 9.78
C GLN A 145 11.71 10.48 10.39
N THR A 146 11.96 10.36 11.70
CA THR A 146 11.86 9.07 12.41
C THR A 146 10.44 8.51 12.34
N ARG A 147 9.41 9.33 12.61
CA ARG A 147 8.00 8.88 12.50
C ARG A 147 7.65 8.46 11.07
N TRP A 148 8.11 9.21 10.07
CA TRP A 148 7.93 8.82 8.67
C TRP A 148 8.54 7.45 8.37
N ASP A 149 9.79 7.22 8.77
CA ASP A 149 10.51 5.97 8.54
C ASP A 149 9.82 4.78 9.22
N GLU A 150 9.29 4.96 10.44
CA GLU A 150 8.47 3.95 11.14
C GLU A 150 7.22 3.58 10.33
N HIS A 151 6.52 4.56 9.76
CA HIS A 151 5.34 4.31 8.93
C HIS A 151 5.70 3.61 7.61
N VAL A 152 6.82 3.98 6.97
CA VAL A 152 7.32 3.31 5.75
C VAL A 152 7.64 1.86 6.05
N GLN A 153 8.34 1.57 7.16
CA GLN A 153 8.68 0.19 7.54
C GLN A 153 7.44 -0.67 7.78
N GLN A 154 6.45 -0.14 8.50
CA GLN A 154 5.18 -0.84 8.73
C GLN A 154 4.44 -1.10 7.42
N ASN A 155 4.45 -0.12 6.52
CA ASN A 155 3.81 -0.25 5.22
C ASN A 155 4.48 -1.34 4.37
N ASP A 156 5.81 -1.35 4.31
CA ASP A 156 6.58 -2.34 3.55
C ASP A 156 6.34 -3.76 4.07
N GLN A 157 6.18 -3.92 5.39
CA GLN A 157 5.79 -5.20 5.96
C GLN A 157 4.40 -5.65 5.49
N ALA A 158 3.41 -4.75 5.51
CA ALA A 158 2.06 -5.06 5.06
C ALA A 158 2.01 -5.36 3.54
N ILE A 159 2.83 -4.69 2.75
CA ILE A 159 3.00 -4.96 1.31
C ILE A 159 3.54 -6.36 1.08
N ARG A 160 4.57 -6.80 1.84
CA ARG A 160 5.09 -8.17 1.72
C ARG A 160 3.99 -9.20 1.98
N VAL A 161 3.21 -9.04 3.04
CA VAL A 161 2.09 -9.94 3.37
C VAL A 161 1.03 -9.94 2.27
N PHE A 162 0.70 -8.79 1.69
CA PHE A 162 -0.22 -8.70 0.56
C PHE A 162 0.33 -9.41 -0.69
N ASN A 163 1.60 -9.19 -1.02
CA ASN A 163 2.26 -9.78 -2.17
C ASN A 163 2.33 -11.31 -2.07
N ASP A 164 2.62 -11.84 -0.88
CA ASP A 164 2.61 -13.28 -0.61
C ASP A 164 1.20 -13.88 -0.78
N ALA A 165 0.17 -13.19 -0.30
CA ALA A 165 -1.22 -13.62 -0.49
C ALA A 165 -1.62 -13.64 -1.97
N VAL A 166 -1.19 -12.62 -2.75
CA VAL A 166 -1.41 -12.55 -4.20
C VAL A 166 -0.66 -13.67 -4.92
N ALA A 167 0.58 -13.98 -4.52
CA ALA A 167 1.36 -15.07 -5.09
C ALA A 167 0.66 -16.42 -4.86
N HIS A 168 0.26 -16.73 -3.63
CA HIS A 168 -0.48 -17.96 -3.32
C HIS A 168 -1.81 -18.05 -4.07
N TYR A 169 -2.51 -16.94 -4.26
CA TYR A 169 -3.73 -16.90 -5.08
C TYR A 169 -3.41 -17.22 -6.55
N ASN A 170 -2.39 -16.59 -7.12
CA ASN A 170 -1.96 -16.78 -8.50
C ASN A 170 -1.47 -18.21 -8.77
N GLU A 171 -0.75 -18.81 -7.84
CA GLU A 171 -0.36 -20.23 -7.92
C GLU A 171 -1.58 -21.16 -7.85
N ALA A 172 -2.52 -20.88 -6.95
CA ALA A 172 -3.69 -21.72 -6.79
C ALA A 172 -4.61 -21.70 -8.01
N ILE A 173 -4.77 -20.58 -8.71
CA ILE A 173 -5.53 -20.54 -9.96
C ILE A 173 -4.81 -21.25 -11.12
N ALA A 174 -3.48 -21.39 -11.07
CA ALA A 174 -2.70 -22.08 -12.10
C ALA A 174 -2.68 -23.61 -11.93
N GLN A 175 -2.97 -24.12 -10.73
CA GLN A 175 -2.94 -25.56 -10.42
C GLN A 175 -4.15 -26.29 -11.03
N PHE A 176 -3.92 -27.48 -11.61
CA PHE A 176 -5.01 -28.33 -12.06
C PHE A 176 -5.85 -28.78 -10.87
N PRO A 177 -7.18 -28.78 -11.01
CA PRO A 177 -8.09 -28.23 -12.00
C PRO A 177 -8.74 -26.89 -11.54
N ALA A 178 -8.15 -26.19 -10.57
CA ALA A 178 -8.54 -24.81 -10.27
C ALA A 178 -8.37 -23.91 -11.50
N ASN A 179 -7.44 -24.23 -12.40
CA ASN A 179 -7.31 -23.60 -13.73
C ASN A 179 -8.54 -23.83 -14.63
N LEU A 180 -9.18 -25.01 -14.57
CA LEU A 180 -10.45 -25.28 -15.27
C LEU A 180 -11.58 -24.43 -14.70
N LEU A 181 -11.68 -24.31 -13.37
CA LEU A 181 -12.62 -23.42 -12.73
C LEU A 181 -12.31 -21.94 -13.03
N ALA A 182 -11.04 -21.54 -13.05
CA ALA A 182 -10.61 -20.20 -13.42
C ALA A 182 -11.01 -19.85 -14.84
N TRP A 183 -10.92 -20.79 -15.77
CA TRP A 183 -11.39 -20.64 -17.14
C TRP A 183 -12.92 -20.56 -17.21
N VAL A 184 -13.66 -21.47 -16.55
CA VAL A 184 -15.14 -21.49 -16.56
C VAL A 184 -15.75 -20.24 -15.88
N PHE A 185 -15.14 -19.75 -14.80
CA PHE A 185 -15.64 -18.63 -14.00
C PHE A 185 -14.95 -17.28 -14.29
N GLY A 186 -13.95 -17.26 -15.18
CA GLY A 186 -13.25 -16.03 -15.59
C GLY A 186 -12.33 -15.41 -14.52
N PHE A 187 -11.78 -16.22 -13.61
CA PHE A 187 -10.81 -15.72 -12.62
C PHE A 187 -9.51 -15.28 -13.32
N ARG A 188 -9.01 -14.10 -12.96
CA ARG A 188 -7.79 -13.50 -13.54
C ARG A 188 -6.72 -13.34 -12.47
N ALA A 189 -5.46 -13.43 -12.87
CA ALA A 189 -4.32 -13.17 -12.00
C ALA A 189 -4.40 -11.78 -11.38
N ALA A 190 -4.14 -11.70 -10.07
CA ALA A 190 -4.03 -10.45 -9.33
C ALA A 190 -2.59 -9.91 -9.42
N ARG A 191 -2.43 -8.60 -9.20
CA ARG A 191 -1.13 -7.91 -9.28
C ARG A 191 -0.61 -7.57 -7.88
N ALA A 192 0.68 -7.81 -7.66
CA ALA A 192 1.42 -7.41 -6.47
C ALA A 192 1.84 -5.92 -6.50
N LEU A 193 2.08 -5.34 -5.33
CA LEU A 193 2.55 -3.96 -5.11
C LEU A 193 4.08 -3.86 -5.12
#